data_AF-A0AA88XDM3-F1
#
_entry.id   AF-A0AA88XDM3-F1
#
_cell.length_a   1.000
_cell.length_b   1.000
_cell.length_c   1.000
_cell.angle_alpha   90.00
_cell.angle_beta   90.00
_cell.angle_gamma   90.00
#
_symmetry.space_group_name_H-M   'P 1'
#
loop_
_entity.id
_entity.type
_entity.pdbx_description
1 polymer ?
#
loop_
_entity_poly.entity_id
_entity_poly.type
_entity_poly.pdbx_seq_one_letter_code
_entity_poly.pdbx_strand_id
1 'polypeptide(L)'
;MRIRRLKPSEVRFSCDFINSKFDSGVKIGDVLDNVIWGGYTYIKRFPMLNVVRKNGQYYTKDNQQLWIYKVAESVGVFNDVLVKYHPPHSRFAQSVGEISTESDGVCIRIKGNPHGIVWRKSIPYLEERWMCFNRYNVKFMECVIVNNKTSPRSPRTPRKRKLMTASSTRS
;
A
#
# COMPACT_ATOMS: atom_id res chain seq x y z
N MET A 1 -25.40 1.66 6.93
CA MET A 1 -24.07 1.03 7.20
C MET A 1 -24.32 -0.40 7.66
N ARG A 2 -23.51 -1.38 7.22
CA ARG A 2 -23.63 -2.79 7.68
C ARG A 2 -22.29 -3.27 8.22
N ILE A 3 -22.28 -4.18 9.19
CA ILE A 3 -21.04 -4.81 9.66
C ILE A 3 -20.81 -6.08 8.83
N ARG A 4 -19.57 -6.31 8.40
CA ARG A 4 -19.14 -7.54 7.70
C ARG A 4 -17.87 -8.07 8.32
N ARG A 5 -17.61 -9.36 8.09
CA ARG A 5 -16.36 -10.03 8.45
C ARG A 5 -15.59 -10.27 7.16
N LEU A 6 -14.37 -9.74 7.05
CA LEU A 6 -13.52 -9.85 5.87
C LEU A 6 -12.11 -10.23 6.29
N LYS A 7 -11.38 -10.93 5.42
CA LYS A 7 -9.94 -11.06 5.58
C LYS A 7 -9.27 -9.73 5.22
N PRO A 8 -8.27 -9.24 5.98
CA PRO A 8 -7.54 -8.04 5.58
C PRO A 8 -6.94 -8.16 4.17
N SER A 9 -6.49 -9.35 3.77
CA SER A 9 -6.03 -9.68 2.43
C SER A 9 -7.07 -9.41 1.31
N GLU A 10 -8.37 -9.45 1.61
CA GLU A 10 -9.46 -9.15 0.67
C GLU A 10 -9.74 -7.65 0.49
N VAL A 11 -9.19 -6.80 1.36
CA VAL A 11 -9.38 -5.35 1.31
C VAL A 11 -8.18 -4.71 0.62
N ARG A 12 -8.45 -3.79 -0.32
CA ARG A 12 -7.47 -3.03 -1.09
C ARG A 12 -7.23 -1.66 -0.44
N PHE A 13 -5.99 -1.19 -0.58
CA PHE A 13 -5.62 0.18 -0.28
C PHE A 13 -6.25 1.15 -1.30
N SER A 14 -6.53 2.38 -0.91
CA SER A 14 -7.01 3.43 -1.82
C SER A 14 -5.91 4.40 -2.29
N CYS A 15 -4.69 4.27 -1.76
CA CYS A 15 -3.53 5.08 -2.13
C CYS A 15 -2.24 4.24 -2.15
N ASP A 16 -1.25 4.69 -2.90
CA ASP A 16 0.05 3.98 -3.00
C ASP A 16 1.00 4.26 -1.83
N PHE A 17 0.69 5.24 -0.98
CA PHE A 17 1.57 5.66 0.11
C PHE A 17 0.79 5.94 1.39
N ILE A 18 1.38 5.56 2.52
CA ILE A 18 0.96 5.97 3.86
C ILE A 18 2.11 6.62 4.62
N ASN A 19 1.79 7.48 5.57
CA ASN A 19 2.76 7.96 6.53
C ASN A 19 3.11 6.85 7.53
N SER A 20 4.36 6.85 8.00
CA SER A 20 4.84 5.97 9.07
C SER A 20 4.25 6.24 10.46
N LYS A 21 3.42 7.29 10.60
CA LYS A 21 2.76 7.70 11.84
C LYS A 21 1.33 8.12 11.57
N PHE A 22 0.44 7.86 12.52
CA PHE A 22 -0.89 8.43 12.57
C PHE A 22 -0.83 9.94 12.80
N ASP A 23 -1.94 10.63 12.57
CA ASP A 23 -2.05 12.08 12.82
C ASP A 23 -1.79 12.44 14.28
N SER A 24 -2.03 11.51 15.21
CA SER A 24 -1.66 11.63 16.63
C SER A 24 -0.16 11.60 16.91
N GLY A 25 0.68 11.33 15.89
CA GLY A 25 2.12 11.17 16.02
C GLY A 25 2.58 9.75 16.34
N VAL A 26 1.67 8.87 16.76
CA VAL A 26 1.96 7.47 17.08
C VAL A 26 2.42 6.73 15.82
N LYS A 27 3.51 5.96 15.94
CA LYS A 27 4.11 5.21 14.84
C LYS A 27 3.33 3.93 14.54
N ILE A 28 3.14 3.63 13.26
CA ILE A 28 2.33 2.48 12.84
C ILE A 28 2.95 1.13 13.23
N GLY A 29 4.29 1.05 13.28
CA GLY A 29 5.00 -0.16 13.67
C GLY A 29 4.94 -0.43 15.17
N ASP A 30 4.93 0.62 16.01
CA ASP A 30 4.77 0.45 17.46
C ASP A 30 3.35 -0.06 17.80
N VAL A 31 2.34 0.41 17.07
CA VAL A 31 0.97 -0.13 17.18
C VAL A 31 0.93 -1.58 16.71
N LEU A 32 1.63 -1.92 15.62
CA LEU A 32 1.70 -3.29 15.14
C LEU A 32 2.38 -4.24 16.13
N ASP A 33 3.45 -3.81 16.80
CA ASP A 33 4.07 -4.60 17.88
C ASP A 33 3.07 -4.90 19.00
N ASN A 34 2.29 -3.90 19.43
CA ASN A 34 1.24 -4.08 20.41
C ASN A 34 0.13 -5.03 19.93
N VAL A 35 -0.19 -5.01 18.63
CA VAL A 35 -1.15 -5.96 18.04
C VAL A 35 -0.59 -7.37 18.05
N ILE A 36 0.68 -7.57 17.70
CA ILE A 36 1.32 -8.89 17.67
C ILE A 36 1.43 -9.46 19.08
N TRP A 37 1.83 -8.65 20.07
CA TRP A 37 1.94 -9.08 21.47
C TRP A 37 0.58 -9.25 22.15
N GLY A 38 -0.33 -8.29 21.97
CA GLY A 38 -1.64 -8.29 22.62
C GLY A 38 -2.69 -9.16 21.91
N GLY A 39 -2.38 -9.64 20.71
CA GLY A 39 -3.24 -10.49 19.90
C GLY A 39 -4.62 -9.90 19.64
N TYR A 40 -5.62 -10.78 19.58
CA TYR A 40 -7.01 -10.43 19.26
C TYR A 40 -7.64 -9.43 20.26
N THR A 41 -7.18 -9.42 21.51
CA THR A 41 -7.70 -8.53 22.56
C THR A 41 -7.36 -7.07 22.27
N TYR A 42 -6.17 -6.79 21.74
CA TYR A 42 -5.79 -5.44 21.35
C TYR A 42 -6.59 -4.98 20.11
N ILE A 43 -6.80 -5.88 19.15
CA ILE A 43 -7.57 -5.59 17.92
C ILE A 43 -9.03 -5.24 18.21
N LYS A 44 -9.68 -5.88 19.18
CA LYS A 44 -11.05 -5.52 19.57
C LYS A 44 -11.19 -4.07 20.03
N ARG A 45 -10.09 -3.46 20.50
CA ARG A 45 -10.02 -2.04 20.87
C ARG A 45 -9.62 -1.15 19.70
N PHE A 46 -9.14 -1.74 18.60
CA PHE A 46 -8.73 -1.02 17.42
C PHE A 46 -9.95 -0.62 16.58
N PRO A 47 -9.94 0.55 15.92
CA PRO A 47 -11.06 0.99 15.10
C PRO A 47 -11.38 -0.01 13.97
N MET A 48 -12.67 -0.26 13.76
CA MET A 48 -13.14 -1.03 12.60
C MET A 48 -12.84 -0.29 11.30
N LEU A 49 -12.34 -1.00 10.29
CA LEU A 49 -12.12 -0.44 8.96
C LEU A 49 -13.44 -0.03 8.30
N ASN A 50 -13.45 1.13 7.68
CA ASN A 50 -14.51 1.53 6.77
C ASN A 50 -14.19 1.00 5.38
N VAL A 51 -15.09 0.22 4.81
CA VAL A 51 -14.90 -0.39 3.49
C VAL A 51 -16.05 -0.05 2.56
N VAL A 52 -15.74 0.09 1.28
CA VAL A 52 -16.71 0.19 0.19
C VAL A 52 -16.39 -0.89 -0.85
N ARG A 53 -17.41 -1.39 -1.54
CA ARG A 53 -17.21 -2.25 -2.71
C ARG A 53 -17.24 -1.43 -4.00
N LYS A 54 -16.19 -1.51 -4.80
CA LYS A 54 -16.06 -0.87 -6.12
C LYS A 54 -15.45 -1.88 -7.09
N ASN A 55 -16.05 -2.02 -8.28
CA ASN A 55 -15.59 -2.96 -9.32
C ASN A 55 -15.38 -4.40 -8.81
N GLY A 56 -16.29 -4.86 -7.95
CA GLY A 56 -16.22 -6.21 -7.37
C GLY A 56 -15.28 -6.37 -6.18
N GLN A 57 -14.35 -5.44 -5.94
CA GLN A 57 -13.35 -5.47 -4.88
C GLN A 57 -13.71 -4.55 -3.70
N TYR A 58 -13.12 -4.80 -2.53
CA TYR A 58 -13.27 -3.96 -1.35
C TYR A 58 -12.12 -2.96 -1.23
N TYR A 59 -12.40 -1.68 -1.04
CA TYR A 59 -11.39 -0.63 -0.82
C TYR A 59 -11.65 0.10 0.50
N THR A 60 -10.59 0.65 1.10
CA THR A 60 -10.66 1.50 2.29
C THR A 60 -9.77 2.74 2.18
N LYS A 61 -10.18 3.83 2.85
CA LYS A 61 -9.31 4.99 3.10
C LYS A 61 -8.47 4.86 4.36
N ASP A 62 -8.79 3.89 5.22
CA ASP A 62 -8.12 3.66 6.48
C ASP A 62 -6.79 2.90 6.25
N ASN A 63 -5.97 3.38 5.31
CA ASN A 63 -4.84 2.66 4.72
C ASN A 63 -3.77 2.28 5.75
N GLN A 64 -3.51 3.14 6.74
CA GLN A 64 -2.59 2.84 7.84
C GLN A 64 -3.10 1.70 8.72
N GLN A 65 -4.40 1.68 9.02
CA GLN A 65 -5.02 0.62 9.81
C GLN A 65 -5.06 -0.68 9.02
N LEU A 66 -5.41 -0.62 7.73
CA LEU A 66 -5.38 -1.79 6.84
C LEU A 66 -3.98 -2.38 6.75
N TRP A 67 -2.94 -1.55 6.69
CA TRP A 67 -1.56 -2.03 6.68
C TRP A 67 -1.27 -2.87 7.92
N ILE A 68 -1.55 -2.35 9.11
CA ILE A 68 -1.40 -3.08 10.38
C ILE A 68 -2.17 -4.40 10.33
N TYR A 69 -3.42 -4.36 9.88
CA TYR A 69 -4.26 -5.56 9.85
C TYR A 69 -3.71 -6.64 8.91
N LYS A 70 -3.25 -6.25 7.71
CA LYS A 70 -2.66 -7.19 6.75
C LYS A 70 -1.33 -7.76 7.24
N VAL A 71 -0.49 -6.96 7.90
CA VAL A 71 0.76 -7.48 8.47
C VAL A 71 0.46 -8.49 9.57
N ALA A 72 -0.44 -8.15 10.49
CA ALA A 72 -0.81 -9.03 11.58
C ALA A 72 -1.52 -10.32 11.11
N GLU A 73 -2.31 -10.26 10.03
CA GLU A 73 -2.82 -11.46 9.34
C GLU A 73 -1.67 -12.31 8.78
N SER A 74 -0.68 -11.70 8.11
CA SER A 74 0.43 -12.42 7.49
C SER A 74 1.33 -13.16 8.48
N VAL A 75 1.43 -12.67 9.73
CA VAL A 75 2.17 -13.34 10.81
C VAL A 75 1.27 -14.23 11.67
N GLY A 76 0.01 -14.44 11.29
CA GLY A 76 -0.89 -15.42 11.90
C GLY A 76 -1.59 -14.96 13.19
N VAL A 77 -1.65 -13.66 13.49
CA VAL A 77 -2.32 -13.15 14.69
C VAL A 77 -3.84 -13.35 14.61
N PHE A 78 -4.42 -13.21 13.41
CA PHE A 78 -5.84 -13.46 13.11
C PHE A 78 -6.06 -13.63 11.62
N ASN A 79 -7.21 -14.19 11.24
CA ASN A 79 -7.55 -14.47 9.84
C ASN A 79 -8.58 -13.48 9.26
N ASP A 80 -9.32 -12.78 10.11
CA ASP A 80 -10.45 -11.96 9.71
C ASP A 80 -10.71 -10.82 10.72
N VAL A 81 -11.30 -9.75 10.22
CA VAL A 81 -11.66 -8.55 10.98
C VAL A 81 -13.10 -8.13 10.70
N LEU A 82 -13.72 -7.48 11.68
CA LEU A 82 -15.00 -6.84 11.48
C LEU A 82 -14.81 -5.45 10.82
N VAL A 83 -15.54 -5.20 9.75
CA VAL A 83 -15.48 -3.98 8.95
C VAL A 83 -16.85 -3.31 8.84
N LYS A 84 -16.84 -1.99 8.74
CA LYS A 84 -18.02 -1.16 8.46
C LYS A 84 -18.18 -1.03 6.95
N TYR A 85 -19.14 -1.77 6.40
CA TYR A 85 -19.50 -1.71 4.99
C TYR A 85 -20.41 -0.50 4.70
N HIS A 86 -19.93 0.32 3.78
CA HIS A 86 -20.61 1.48 3.24
C HIS A 86 -21.22 1.17 1.86
N PRO A 87 -22.50 1.53 1.63
CA PRO A 87 -23.11 1.35 0.32
C PRO A 87 -22.44 2.25 -0.74
N PRO A 88 -22.49 1.87 -2.04
CA PRO A 88 -21.78 2.58 -3.12
C PRO A 88 -22.10 4.08 -3.25
N HIS A 89 -23.29 4.50 -2.83
CA HIS A 89 -23.72 5.91 -2.91
C HIS A 89 -23.45 6.72 -1.64
N SER A 90 -22.73 6.18 -0.65
CA SER A 90 -22.42 6.93 0.57
C SER A 90 -21.34 7.99 0.33
N ARG A 91 -21.29 9.02 1.21
CA ARG A 91 -20.20 10.02 1.19
C ARG A 91 -18.82 9.36 1.28
N PHE A 92 -18.69 8.31 2.10
CA PHE A 92 -17.45 7.55 2.21
C PHE A 92 -17.07 6.91 0.86
N ALA A 93 -18.04 6.25 0.21
CA ALA A 93 -17.85 5.62 -1.09
C ALA A 93 -17.44 6.60 -2.19
N GLN A 94 -18.09 7.76 -2.24
CA GLN A 94 -17.72 8.85 -3.15
C GLN A 94 -16.29 9.32 -2.91
N SER A 95 -15.91 9.47 -1.64
CA SER A 95 -14.56 9.89 -1.27
C SER A 95 -13.49 8.87 -1.71
N VAL A 96 -13.81 7.57 -1.71
CA VAL A 96 -12.92 6.50 -2.22
C VAL A 96 -12.83 6.53 -3.75
N GLY A 97 -13.73 7.23 -4.44
CA GLY A 97 -13.78 7.31 -5.91
C GLY A 97 -12.46 7.70 -6.57
N GLU A 98 -11.68 8.57 -5.89
CA GLU A 98 -10.32 8.99 -6.24
C GLU A 98 -9.28 7.94 -5.79
N ILE A 99 -9.38 6.73 -6.32
CA ILE A 99 -8.36 5.69 -6.06
C ILE A 99 -7.08 6.14 -6.75
N SER A 100 -6.03 6.37 -5.96
CA SER A 100 -4.70 6.79 -6.43
C SER A 100 -3.71 5.65 -6.22
N THR A 101 -4.02 4.48 -6.82
CA THR A 101 -3.18 3.29 -6.69
C THR A 101 -2.70 2.79 -8.05
N GLU A 102 -1.39 2.79 -8.26
CA GLU A 102 -0.72 2.15 -9.39
C GLU A 102 -0.78 0.62 -9.33
N SER A 103 -0.97 0.05 -8.12
CA SER A 103 -0.94 -1.40 -7.85
C SER A 103 -2.32 -2.05 -7.66
N ASP A 104 -3.41 -1.44 -8.15
CA ASP A 104 -4.80 -1.88 -7.86
C ASP A 104 -5.09 -2.01 -6.34
N GLY A 105 -4.40 -1.20 -5.52
CA GLY A 105 -4.52 -1.21 -4.07
C GLY A 105 -4.02 -2.49 -3.41
N VAL A 106 -3.20 -3.28 -4.08
CA VAL A 106 -2.61 -4.52 -3.55
C VAL A 106 -1.41 -4.22 -2.66
N CYS A 107 -0.65 -3.20 -3.02
CA CYS A 107 0.59 -2.83 -2.35
C CYS A 107 0.51 -1.40 -1.78
N ILE A 108 1.33 -1.13 -0.79
CA ILE A 108 1.48 0.22 -0.24
C ILE A 108 2.92 0.49 0.18
N ARG A 109 3.35 1.73 -0.01
CA ARG A 109 4.65 2.25 0.43
C ARG A 109 4.51 3.03 1.72
N ILE A 110 5.46 2.87 2.63
CA ILE A 110 5.51 3.65 3.88
C ILE A 110 6.50 4.82 3.70
N LYS A 111 6.03 6.03 4.00
CA LYS A 111 6.86 7.24 4.05
C LYS A 111 7.42 7.43 5.46
N GLY A 112 8.74 7.35 5.58
CA GLY A 112 9.48 7.50 6.83
C GLY A 112 9.62 6.20 7.62
N ASN A 113 10.24 6.27 8.81
CA ASN A 113 10.50 5.10 9.64
C ASN A 113 9.25 4.70 10.46
N PRO A 114 8.66 3.50 10.23
CA PRO A 114 7.49 3.00 10.95
C PRO A 114 7.75 2.58 12.41
N HIS A 115 9.00 2.49 12.87
CA HIS A 115 9.36 1.88 14.17
C HIS A 115 8.85 0.43 14.32
N GLY A 116 8.67 -0.06 15.54
CA GLY A 116 8.43 -1.45 15.91
C GLY A 116 9.64 -2.38 15.69
N ILE A 117 9.91 -3.24 16.69
CA ILE A 117 10.99 -4.21 16.71
C ILE A 117 10.44 -5.61 16.47
N VAL A 118 9.29 -5.94 17.06
CA VAL A 118 8.74 -7.30 17.07
C VAL A 118 8.31 -7.70 15.67
N TRP A 119 7.50 -6.87 15.00
CA TRP A 119 6.98 -7.20 13.68
C TRP A 119 8.08 -7.33 12.62
N ARG A 120 9.19 -6.59 12.77
CA ARG A 120 10.35 -6.71 11.87
C ARG A 120 11.06 -8.05 12.06
N LYS A 121 11.16 -8.53 13.29
CA LYS A 121 11.74 -9.85 13.58
C LYS A 121 10.81 -10.99 13.13
N SER A 122 9.50 -10.78 13.23
CA SER A 122 8.50 -11.77 12.79
C SER A 122 8.41 -11.91 11.26
N ILE A 123 9.04 -11.00 10.50
CA ILE A 123 9.03 -11.03 9.04
C ILE A 123 10.48 -10.86 8.52
N PRO A 124 11.27 -11.95 8.49
CA PRO A 124 12.72 -11.87 8.25
C PRO A 124 13.14 -11.39 6.85
N TYR A 125 12.21 -11.20 5.90
CA TYR A 125 12.50 -10.83 4.51
C TYR A 125 11.94 -9.46 4.07
N LEU A 126 11.52 -8.60 5.01
CA LEU A 126 11.09 -7.24 4.68
C LEU A 126 12.29 -6.31 4.48
N GLU A 127 12.87 -6.30 3.28
CA GLU A 127 13.74 -5.18 2.87
C GLU A 127 12.90 -3.89 2.74
N GLU A 128 12.81 -3.18 3.86
CA GLU A 128 12.52 -1.77 4.17
C GLU A 128 11.60 -0.85 3.32
N ARG A 129 11.04 -1.21 2.16
CA ARG A 129 10.31 -0.20 1.35
C ARG A 129 8.99 -0.61 0.70
N TRP A 130 8.62 -1.89 0.66
CA TRP A 130 7.40 -2.33 -0.02
C TRP A 130 6.72 -3.51 0.67
N MET A 131 5.40 -3.44 0.85
CA MET A 131 4.57 -4.59 1.20
C MET A 131 3.52 -4.83 0.12
N CYS A 132 3.55 -6.01 -0.48
CA CYS A 132 2.58 -6.48 -1.46
C CYS A 132 1.87 -7.73 -0.93
N PHE A 133 0.53 -7.74 -0.97
CA PHE A 133 -0.28 -8.83 -0.44
C PHE A 133 -1.07 -9.51 -1.56
N ASN A 134 -0.73 -10.73 -1.94
CA ASN A 134 -1.50 -11.49 -2.95
C ASN A 134 -2.54 -12.42 -2.30
N ARG A 135 -3.65 -12.67 -3.01
CA ARG A 135 -4.90 -13.27 -2.54
C ARG A 135 -4.80 -14.74 -2.06
N TYR A 136 -3.72 -15.46 -2.39
CA TYR A 136 -3.65 -16.92 -2.21
C TYR A 136 -2.44 -17.44 -1.45
N ASN A 137 -1.50 -16.57 -1.07
CA ASN A 137 -0.34 -16.85 -0.24
C ASN A 137 0.38 -15.51 -0.08
N VAL A 138 1.01 -15.27 1.06
CA VAL A 138 2.00 -14.20 1.22
C VAL A 138 3.24 -14.58 0.39
N LYS A 139 3.09 -14.68 -0.93
CA LYS A 139 4.22 -14.52 -1.82
C LYS A 139 4.53 -13.03 -1.78
N PHE A 140 5.57 -12.70 -1.01
CA PHE A 140 6.35 -11.50 -1.24
C PHE A 140 6.73 -11.54 -2.72
N MET A 141 5.95 -10.86 -3.56
CA MET A 141 6.43 -10.58 -4.90
C MET A 141 7.67 -9.74 -4.72
N GLU A 142 8.77 -10.15 -5.35
CA GLU A 142 9.90 -9.28 -5.65
C GLU A 142 9.33 -8.04 -6.35
N CYS A 143 8.99 -7.05 -5.55
CA CYS A 143 8.54 -5.77 -6.06
C CYS A 143 9.82 -5.04 -6.44
N VAL A 144 10.11 -5.07 -7.74
CA VAL A 144 11.31 -4.45 -8.34
C VAL A 144 11.50 -3.05 -7.77
N ILE A 145 12.62 -2.87 -7.07
CA ILE A 145 13.05 -1.59 -6.54
C ILE A 145 13.34 -0.68 -7.74
N VAL A 146 12.45 0.26 -8.04
CA VAL A 146 12.86 1.46 -8.76
C VAL A 146 13.57 2.35 -7.75
N ASN A 147 14.89 2.18 -7.65
CA ASN A 147 15.73 3.11 -6.92
C ASN A 147 15.59 4.48 -7.60
N ASN A 148 14.94 5.44 -6.93
CA ASN A 148 15.03 6.86 -7.29
C ASN A 148 16.42 7.43 -6.94
N LYS A 149 17.47 6.75 -7.38
CA LYS A 149 18.84 7.26 -7.48
C LYS A 149 19.40 7.06 -8.89
N THR A 150 18.56 7.12 -9.91
CA THR A 150 18.89 7.57 -11.28
C THR A 150 17.57 7.57 -12.03
N SER A 151 17.06 8.74 -12.38
CA SER A 151 16.09 8.83 -13.46
C SER A 151 16.76 8.24 -14.72
N PRO A 152 16.21 7.22 -15.38
CA PRO A 152 16.70 6.84 -16.69
C PRO A 152 16.44 8.05 -17.58
N ARG A 153 17.53 8.75 -17.96
CA ARG A 153 17.45 9.69 -19.08
C ARG A 153 16.79 8.93 -20.21
N SER A 154 15.68 9.47 -20.73
CA SER A 154 15.07 8.96 -21.94
C SER A 154 16.17 8.69 -22.97
N PRO A 155 16.11 7.55 -23.70
CA PRO A 155 17.00 7.37 -24.83
C PRO A 155 16.81 8.59 -25.73
N ARG A 156 17.85 9.43 -25.85
CA ARG A 156 17.86 10.46 -26.89
C ARG A 156 17.71 9.70 -28.19
N THR A 157 16.56 9.90 -28.84
CA THR A 157 16.33 9.47 -30.21
C THR A 157 17.51 9.92 -31.06
N PRO A 158 18.11 9.03 -31.87
CA PRO A 158 19.15 9.44 -32.79
C PRO A 158 18.59 10.52 -33.70
N ARG A 159 19.16 11.73 -33.60
CA ARG A 159 18.85 12.83 -34.51
C ARG A 159 19.16 12.33 -35.92
N LYS A 160 18.13 12.13 -36.75
CA LYS A 160 18.29 11.84 -38.17
C LYS A 160 19.24 12.88 -38.76
N ARG A 161 20.45 12.46 -39.16
CA ARG A 161 21.33 13.27 -40.00
C ARG A 161 20.57 13.54 -41.28
N LYS A 162 20.10 14.78 -41.47
CA LYS A 162 19.76 15.28 -42.80
C LYS A 162 21.07 15.32 -43.58
N LEU A 163 21.25 14.39 -44.50
CA LEU A 163 22.09 14.60 -45.67
C LEU A 163 21.46 15.73 -46.48
N MET A 164 22.15 16.85 -46.65
CA MET A 164 22.06 17.78 -47.79
C MET A 164 23.41 18.51 -47.84
N THR A 165 24.33 18.03 -48.67
CA THR A 165 24.77 18.60 -49.96
C THR A 165 25.66 19.83 -49.82
N ALA A 166 26.90 19.64 -50.28
CA ALA A 166 27.90 20.66 -50.46
C ALA A 166 27.49 21.66 -51.55
N SER A 167 27.80 22.93 -51.34
CA SER A 167 28.02 23.90 -52.41
C SER A 167 29.04 24.93 -51.94
N SER A 168 30.22 24.77 -52.50
CA SER A 168 31.36 25.69 -52.56
C SER A 168 30.98 26.99 -53.27
N THR A 169 31.46 28.13 -52.76
CA THR A 169 31.93 29.34 -53.49
C THR A 169 32.42 30.32 -52.41
N ARG A 170 33.74 30.49 -52.19
CA ARG A 170 34.64 31.47 -52.82
C ARG A 170 33.98 32.84 -53.07
N SER A 171 34.42 33.84 -52.30
CA SER A 171 35.15 35.03 -52.78
C SER A 171 35.79 35.72 -51.59
#